data_AF-A0A9D5AQF3-F1
#
_entry.id   AF-A0A9D5AQF3-F1
#
_cell.length_a   1.000
_cell.length_b   1.000
_cell.length_c   1.000
_cell.angle_alpha   90.00
_cell.angle_beta   90.00
_cell.angle_gamma   90.00
#
_symmetry.space_group_name_H-M   'P 1'
#
loop_
_entity.id
_entity.type
_entity.pdbx_description
1 polymer ?
#
loop_
_entity_poly.entity_id
_entity_poly.type
_entity_poly.pdbx_seq_one_letter_code
_entity_poly.pdbx_strand_id
1 'polypeptide(L)'
;MSLSLVGEALLTVPQGWKDVVPNAVGWELNKGRKVPRCISLAQSMDPTRLAVSAADLNLKLMRWRALPSLDLSALSSLKCLLLGAGTLGCQVARMLMAWGVRKITLVDNGRVAMSNPLRQSLYTLDNCLNGGEFKATAAVESLKRIFPAVEAEGIVMAIPMPGHPVNSQEQENVLDDCRRLRDLIDAHDAVFLLTDTRESRWLPTLLCANAIKITMTAALGFESFLVMRHGAGPFSSACDSSAETASSSSADLSVNDANGKHRLGCYFCNDVVAPTDSTSNRTLDQQCTVTRPGLAPIASALAVELLVGILHHP
;
A
#
# COMPACT_ATOMS: atom_id res chain seq x y z
N MET A 1 -15.15 -28.45 -5.48
CA MET A 1 -15.86 -29.45 -6.31
C MET A 1 -14.91 -29.91 -7.40
N SER A 2 -14.40 -31.14 -7.32
CA SER A 2 -13.55 -31.74 -8.36
C SER A 2 -14.45 -32.26 -9.48
N LEU A 3 -14.61 -31.48 -10.54
CA LEU A 3 -15.28 -31.94 -11.76
C LEU A 3 -14.34 -32.93 -12.46
N SER A 4 -14.55 -34.22 -12.23
CA SER A 4 -13.93 -35.28 -13.03
C SER A 4 -14.81 -35.57 -14.23
N LEU A 5 -14.26 -35.47 -15.44
CA LEU A 5 -14.93 -35.99 -16.63
C LEU A 5 -14.72 -37.50 -16.65
N VAL A 6 -15.77 -38.28 -16.38
CA VAL A 6 -15.75 -39.73 -16.52
C VAL A 6 -16.39 -40.07 -17.86
N GLY A 7 -15.58 -40.58 -18.80
CA GLY A 7 -16.06 -41.09 -20.07
C GLY A 7 -16.32 -42.58 -19.98
N GLU A 8 -17.48 -43.03 -20.44
CA GLU A 8 -17.85 -44.45 -20.53
C GLU A 8 -17.79 -44.87 -22.00
N ALA A 9 -16.94 -45.85 -22.32
CA ALA A 9 -16.82 -46.39 -23.67
C ALA A 9 -17.53 -47.73 -23.74
N LEU A 10 -18.62 -47.78 -24.51
CA LEU A 10 -19.43 -48.98 -24.71
C LEU A 10 -18.93 -49.69 -25.97
N LEU A 11 -18.25 -50.82 -25.79
CA LEU A 11 -17.74 -51.63 -26.89
C LEU A 11 -18.78 -52.70 -27.24
N THR A 12 -19.37 -52.64 -28.43
CA THR A 12 -20.22 -53.71 -28.96
C THR A 12 -19.35 -54.89 -29.38
N VAL A 13 -19.52 -56.03 -28.70
CA VAL A 13 -18.74 -57.25 -28.98
C VAL A 13 -19.21 -57.84 -30.33
N PRO A 14 -18.33 -58.06 -31.31
CA PRO A 14 -18.71 -58.66 -32.59
C PRO A 14 -19.22 -60.10 -32.42
N GLN A 15 -20.25 -60.48 -33.18
CA GLN A 15 -20.78 -61.86 -33.24
C GLN A 15 -19.71 -62.79 -33.84
N GLY A 16 -18.90 -63.41 -32.99
CA GLY A 16 -17.81 -64.30 -33.41
C GLY A 16 -16.71 -64.51 -32.37
N TRP A 17 -16.69 -63.75 -31.27
CA TRP A 17 -15.80 -64.01 -30.15
C TRP A 17 -16.27 -65.28 -29.40
N LYS A 18 -15.48 -66.36 -29.51
CA LYS A 18 -15.57 -67.52 -28.61
C LYS A 18 -15.15 -67.09 -27.18
N ASP A 19 -15.42 -67.90 -26.16
CA ASP A 19 -15.22 -67.67 -24.69
C ASP A 19 -13.81 -67.24 -24.20
N VAL A 20 -12.93 -66.74 -25.08
CA VAL A 20 -11.59 -66.26 -24.77
C VAL A 20 -11.59 -64.73 -24.76
N VAL A 21 -11.55 -64.14 -23.56
CA VAL A 21 -11.37 -62.70 -23.36
C VAL A 21 -9.89 -62.35 -23.55
N PRO A 22 -9.52 -61.46 -24.49
CA PRO A 22 -8.13 -61.06 -24.67
C PRO A 22 -7.63 -60.22 -23.49
N ASN A 23 -6.32 -60.32 -23.18
CA ASN A 23 -5.70 -59.50 -22.12
C ASN A 23 -5.76 -58.01 -22.48
N ALA A 24 -6.30 -57.19 -21.56
CA ALA A 24 -6.34 -55.74 -21.74
C ALA A 24 -4.92 -55.13 -21.67
N VAL A 25 -4.54 -54.41 -22.73
CA VAL A 25 -3.26 -53.70 -22.89
C VAL A 25 -3.51 -52.29 -23.44
N GLY A 26 -2.49 -51.42 -23.44
CA GLY A 26 -2.57 -50.11 -24.10
C GLY A 26 -2.38 -48.88 -23.20
N TRP A 27 -2.19 -49.06 -21.88
CA TRP A 27 -1.84 -47.93 -21.00
C TRP A 27 -0.47 -47.34 -21.36
N GLU A 28 -0.44 -46.04 -21.66
CA GLU A 28 0.81 -45.31 -21.85
C GLU A 28 1.62 -45.30 -20.55
N LEU A 29 2.92 -45.56 -20.65
CA LEU A 29 3.82 -45.51 -19.51
C LEU A 29 4.27 -44.07 -19.23
N ASN A 30 4.28 -43.69 -17.96
CA ASN A 30 4.94 -42.48 -17.48
C ASN A 30 6.30 -42.86 -16.91
N LYS A 31 7.39 -42.47 -17.60
CA LYS A 31 8.78 -42.83 -17.24
C LYS A 31 8.96 -44.34 -16.97
N GLY A 32 8.37 -45.17 -17.82
CA GLY A 32 8.44 -46.64 -17.73
C GLY A 32 7.52 -47.29 -16.69
N ARG A 33 6.72 -46.50 -15.94
CA ARG A 33 5.77 -47.02 -14.95
C ARG A 33 4.32 -46.84 -15.42
N LYS A 34 3.45 -47.78 -15.06
CA LYS A 34 1.99 -47.72 -15.28
C LYS A 34 1.35 -46.77 -14.26
N VAL A 35 1.68 -45.49 -14.35
CA VAL A 35 1.14 -44.42 -13.48
C VAL A 35 0.63 -43.26 -14.33
N PRO A 36 -0.42 -42.55 -13.91
CA PRO A 36 -0.95 -41.42 -14.66
C PRO A 36 0.07 -40.27 -14.75
N ARG A 37 -0.05 -39.45 -15.80
CA ARG A 37 0.64 -38.15 -15.88
C ARG A 37 -0.27 -37.09 -15.26
N CYS A 38 0.29 -36.31 -14.35
CA CYS A 38 -0.39 -35.14 -13.77
C CYS A 38 0.41 -33.89 -14.17
N ILE A 39 -0.28 -32.90 -14.75
CA ILE A 39 0.29 -31.63 -15.15
C ILE A 39 -0.60 -30.53 -14.56
N SER A 40 0.01 -29.55 -13.89
CA SER A 40 -0.72 -28.36 -13.46
C SER A 40 -0.81 -27.38 -14.62
N LEU A 41 -2.04 -27.08 -15.06
CA LEU A 41 -2.30 -26.06 -16.06
C LEU A 41 -2.57 -24.68 -15.44
N ALA A 42 -2.37 -24.53 -14.13
CA ALA A 42 -2.69 -23.29 -13.43
C ALA A 42 -1.94 -22.08 -14.00
N GLN A 43 -0.69 -22.23 -14.43
CA GLN A 43 0.07 -21.11 -15.00
C GLN A 43 -0.53 -20.55 -16.31
N SER A 44 -1.23 -21.39 -17.09
CA SER A 44 -1.82 -21.01 -18.37
C SER A 44 -3.33 -20.87 -18.36
N MET A 45 -4.02 -21.42 -17.35
CA MET A 45 -5.49 -21.48 -17.29
C MET A 45 -6.10 -20.84 -16.05
N ASP A 46 -5.33 -20.54 -15.00
CA ASP A 46 -5.83 -19.82 -13.82
C ASP A 46 -5.88 -18.31 -14.13
N PRO A 47 -7.08 -17.69 -14.21
CA PRO A 47 -7.21 -16.28 -14.56
C PRO A 47 -6.47 -15.35 -13.60
N THR A 48 -6.38 -15.72 -12.31
CA THR A 48 -5.66 -14.93 -11.32
C THR A 48 -4.17 -14.93 -11.59
N ARG A 49 -3.57 -16.09 -11.87
CA ARG A 49 -2.14 -16.18 -12.21
C ARG A 49 -1.81 -15.49 -13.51
N LEU A 50 -2.69 -15.58 -14.50
CA LEU A 50 -2.55 -14.87 -15.77
C LEU A 50 -2.56 -13.34 -15.55
N ALA A 51 -3.49 -12.83 -14.74
CA ALA A 51 -3.54 -11.41 -14.41
C ALA A 51 -2.27 -10.92 -13.70
N VAL A 52 -1.76 -11.69 -12.73
CA VAL A 52 -0.49 -11.39 -12.04
C VAL A 52 0.68 -11.38 -13.02
N SER A 53 0.79 -12.41 -13.86
CA SER A 53 1.87 -12.50 -14.85
C SER A 53 1.81 -11.36 -15.87
N ALA A 54 0.60 -10.94 -16.29
CA ALA A 54 0.42 -9.83 -17.22
C ALA A 54 0.83 -8.49 -16.60
N ALA A 55 0.44 -8.24 -15.34
CA ALA A 55 0.83 -7.03 -14.61
C ALA A 55 2.36 -6.94 -14.43
N ASP A 56 2.99 -8.04 -14.01
CA ASP A 56 4.45 -8.09 -13.83
C ASP A 56 5.20 -7.96 -15.16
N LEU A 57 4.66 -8.50 -16.25
CA LEU A 57 5.26 -8.39 -17.58
C LEU A 57 5.33 -6.93 -18.04
N ASN A 58 4.30 -6.12 -17.78
CA ASN A 58 4.30 -4.69 -18.14
C ASN A 58 5.48 -3.95 -17.49
N LEU A 59 5.73 -4.18 -16.20
CA LEU A 59 6.86 -3.57 -15.48
C LEU A 59 8.21 -4.10 -15.95
N LYS A 60 8.31 -5.40 -16.28
CA LYS A 60 9.52 -5.98 -16.90
C LYS A 60 9.81 -5.34 -18.26
N LEU A 61 8.78 -5.08 -19.07
CA LEU A 61 8.93 -4.39 -20.35
C LEU A 61 9.45 -2.95 -20.17
N MET A 62 8.96 -2.22 -19.18
CA MET A 62 9.50 -0.89 -18.82
C MET A 62 10.98 -0.98 -18.48
N ARG A 63 11.36 -1.93 -17.62
CA ARG A 63 12.77 -2.16 -17.27
C ARG A 63 13.63 -2.47 -18.49
N TRP A 64 13.21 -3.41 -19.33
CA TRP A 64 14.00 -3.85 -20.48
C TRP A 64 14.12 -2.81 -21.59
N ARG A 65 13.09 -1.97 -21.78
CA ARG A 65 13.04 -1.04 -22.91
C ARG A 65 13.45 0.38 -22.57
N ALA A 66 13.17 0.85 -21.35
CA ALA A 66 13.27 2.27 -21.01
C ALA A 66 14.17 2.54 -19.79
N LEU A 67 14.08 1.73 -18.73
CA LEU A 67 14.79 1.97 -17.47
C LEU A 67 15.47 0.70 -16.93
N PRO A 68 16.64 0.31 -17.45
CA PRO A 68 17.31 -0.95 -17.05
C PRO A 68 17.66 -1.05 -15.57
N SER A 69 17.87 0.09 -14.90
CA SER A 69 18.15 0.21 -13.46
C SER A 69 16.91 0.02 -12.58
N LEU A 70 15.71 -0.12 -13.15
CA LEU A 70 14.48 -0.31 -12.39
C LEU A 70 14.51 -1.63 -11.59
N ASP A 71 14.49 -1.52 -10.27
CA ASP A 71 14.44 -2.64 -9.33
C ASP A 71 12.99 -2.98 -8.95
N LEU A 72 12.44 -3.91 -9.73
CA LEU A 72 11.11 -4.46 -9.48
C LEU A 72 11.01 -5.27 -8.17
N SER A 73 12.13 -5.79 -7.68
CA SER A 73 12.15 -6.56 -6.42
C SER A 73 12.03 -5.62 -5.22
N ALA A 74 12.74 -4.49 -5.25
CA ALA A 74 12.59 -3.44 -4.25
C ALA A 74 11.13 -2.96 -4.19
N LEU A 75 10.53 -2.61 -5.34
CA LEU A 75 9.15 -2.14 -5.40
C LEU A 75 8.13 -3.17 -4.89
N SER A 76 8.25 -4.44 -5.29
CA SER A 76 7.30 -5.47 -4.87
C SER A 76 7.42 -5.86 -3.40
N SER A 77 8.62 -5.76 -2.83
CA SER A 77 8.87 -6.06 -1.41
C SER A 77 8.47 -4.92 -0.47
N LEU A 78 8.41 -3.68 -0.97
CA LEU A 78 8.13 -2.47 -0.22
C LEU A 78 6.77 -2.52 0.49
N LYS A 79 6.77 -2.15 1.77
CA LYS A 79 5.56 -1.98 2.58
C LYS A 79 5.20 -0.51 2.69
N CYS A 80 4.06 -0.14 2.12
CA CYS A 80 3.57 1.24 2.16
C CYS A 80 2.43 1.40 3.17
N LEU A 81 2.59 2.35 4.09
CA LEU A 81 1.54 2.80 5.00
C LEU A 81 0.90 4.09 4.46
N LEU A 82 -0.41 4.07 4.23
CA LEU A 82 -1.21 5.20 3.77
C LEU A 82 -2.05 5.73 4.93
N LEU A 83 -1.67 6.87 5.48
CA LEU A 83 -2.43 7.55 6.52
C LEU A 83 -3.46 8.46 5.87
N GLY A 84 -4.69 7.97 5.77
CA GLY A 84 -5.80 8.58 5.04
C GLY A 84 -6.21 7.76 3.82
N ALA A 85 -7.48 7.38 3.76
CA ALA A 85 -8.12 6.68 2.63
C ALA A 85 -9.09 7.62 1.88
N GLY A 86 -8.84 8.93 1.93
CA GLY A 86 -9.58 9.93 1.17
C GLY A 86 -9.23 9.97 -0.32
N THR A 87 -9.41 11.15 -0.94
CA THR A 87 -9.14 11.37 -2.37
C THR A 87 -7.69 11.04 -2.74
N LEU A 88 -6.73 11.51 -1.94
CA LEU A 88 -5.30 11.20 -2.12
C LEU A 88 -4.99 9.73 -1.89
N GLY A 89 -5.44 9.16 -0.76
CA GLY A 89 -5.23 7.76 -0.40
C GLY A 89 -5.65 6.78 -1.49
N CYS A 90 -6.84 6.99 -2.05
CA CYS A 90 -7.35 6.17 -3.15
C CYS A 90 -6.45 6.20 -4.39
N GLN A 91 -5.99 7.40 -4.80
CA GLN A 91 -5.17 7.57 -5.99
C GLN A 91 -3.74 7.03 -5.78
N VAL A 92 -3.12 7.34 -4.64
CA VAL A 92 -1.80 6.82 -4.27
C VAL A 92 -1.83 5.29 -4.23
N ALA A 93 -2.83 4.67 -3.60
CA ALA A 93 -2.93 3.21 -3.54
C ALA A 93 -3.00 2.55 -4.92
N ARG A 94 -3.79 3.12 -5.85
CA ARG A 94 -3.89 2.61 -7.23
C ARG A 94 -2.57 2.76 -7.99
N MET A 95 -1.87 3.87 -7.81
CA MET A 95 -0.59 4.14 -8.47
C MET A 95 0.54 3.28 -7.92
N LEU A 96 0.59 3.05 -6.60
CA LEU A 96 1.52 2.11 -5.97
C LEU A 96 1.33 0.69 -6.52
N MET A 97 0.08 0.24 -6.63
CA MET A 97 -0.25 -1.07 -7.20
C MET A 97 0.19 -1.19 -8.67
N ALA A 98 0.00 -0.13 -9.46
CA ALA A 98 0.44 -0.07 -10.85
C ALA A 98 1.98 -0.15 -10.98
N TRP A 99 2.71 0.40 -10.02
CA TRP A 99 4.17 0.28 -9.90
C TRP A 99 4.66 -1.07 -9.35
N GLY A 100 3.75 -1.99 -9.04
CA GLY A 100 4.11 -3.33 -8.59
C GLY A 100 4.23 -3.49 -7.08
N VAL A 101 3.93 -2.45 -6.30
CA VAL A 101 3.85 -2.56 -4.83
C VAL A 101 2.73 -3.52 -4.45
N ARG A 102 3.04 -4.47 -3.57
CA ARG A 102 2.10 -5.51 -3.16
C ARG A 102 1.52 -5.27 -1.77
N LYS A 103 2.30 -4.71 -0.84
CA LYS A 103 1.92 -4.56 0.57
C LYS A 103 1.48 -3.15 0.87
N ILE A 104 0.18 -2.97 1.08
CA ILE A 104 -0.45 -1.66 1.26
C ILE A 104 -1.35 -1.68 2.48
N THR A 105 -1.04 -0.86 3.48
CA THR A 105 -1.88 -0.70 4.68
C THR A 105 -2.52 0.68 4.67
N LEU A 106 -3.85 0.74 4.78
CA LEU A 106 -4.61 1.99 4.85
C LEU A 106 -5.12 2.22 6.27
N VAL A 107 -4.94 3.44 6.77
CA VAL A 107 -5.48 3.89 8.07
C VAL A 107 -6.48 5.02 7.83
N ASP A 108 -7.74 4.83 8.22
CA ASP A 108 -8.78 5.85 8.15
C ASP A 108 -9.94 5.51 9.11
N ASN A 109 -10.41 6.49 9.88
CA ASN A 109 -11.54 6.31 10.81
C ASN A 109 -12.91 6.63 10.19
N GLY A 110 -12.92 7.23 9.00
CA GLY A 110 -14.12 7.73 8.34
C GLY A 110 -14.95 6.63 7.68
N ARG A 111 -16.21 6.97 7.41
CA ARG A 111 -17.12 6.18 6.59
C ARG A 111 -17.26 6.77 5.19
N VAL A 112 -17.56 5.93 4.21
CA VAL A 112 -17.81 6.35 2.83
C VAL A 112 -19.15 7.10 2.79
N ALA A 113 -19.10 8.38 2.42
CA ALA A 113 -20.28 9.22 2.25
C ALA A 113 -20.73 9.31 0.79
N MET A 114 -22.00 9.63 0.53
CA MET A 114 -22.60 9.72 -0.82
C MET A 114 -21.80 10.57 -1.83
N SER A 115 -21.13 11.63 -1.36
CA SER A 115 -20.33 12.49 -2.25
C SER A 115 -18.95 11.89 -2.61
N ASN A 116 -18.49 10.88 -1.87
CA ASN A 116 -17.11 10.37 -1.95
C ASN A 116 -16.80 9.65 -3.27
N PRO A 117 -17.64 8.75 -3.82
CA PRO A 117 -17.29 7.94 -5.00
C PRO A 117 -16.85 8.74 -6.24
N LEU A 118 -17.34 9.97 -6.39
CA LEU A 118 -16.97 10.83 -7.53
C LEU A 118 -15.52 11.35 -7.47
N ARG A 119 -14.88 11.32 -6.30
CA ARG A 119 -13.49 11.79 -6.10
C ARG A 119 -12.57 10.73 -5.48
N GLN A 120 -13.12 9.75 -4.78
CA GLN A 120 -12.40 8.68 -4.08
C GLN A 120 -12.53 7.39 -4.89
N SER A 121 -11.54 7.13 -5.74
CA SER A 121 -11.60 6.16 -6.85
C SER A 121 -11.61 4.68 -6.44
N LEU A 122 -11.67 4.38 -5.14
CA LEU A 122 -11.82 3.02 -4.60
C LEU A 122 -13.25 2.70 -4.18
N TYR A 123 -14.15 3.67 -4.12
CA TYR A 123 -15.51 3.48 -3.59
C TYR A 123 -16.57 3.55 -4.69
N THR A 124 -17.64 2.78 -4.51
CA THR A 124 -18.84 2.82 -5.34
C THR A 124 -20.03 3.35 -4.54
N LEU A 125 -21.17 3.54 -5.21
CA LEU A 125 -22.42 3.91 -4.54
C LEU A 125 -22.82 2.91 -3.46
N ASP A 126 -22.58 1.61 -3.70
CA ASP A 126 -22.97 0.55 -2.76
C ASP A 126 -22.28 0.71 -1.41
N ASN A 127 -21.01 1.14 -1.39
CA ASN A 127 -20.27 1.39 -0.15
C ASN A 127 -20.86 2.53 0.69
N CYS A 128 -21.70 3.39 0.11
CA CYS A 128 -22.36 4.52 0.80
C CYS A 128 -23.66 4.11 1.50
N LEU A 129 -24.24 2.96 1.13
CA LEU A 129 -25.54 2.53 1.64
C LEU A 129 -25.44 2.11 3.11
N ASN A 130 -26.57 2.04 3.82
CA ASN A 130 -26.66 1.57 5.21
C ASN A 130 -25.75 2.31 6.21
N GLY A 131 -25.59 3.63 6.02
CA GLY A 131 -24.75 4.48 6.88
C GLY A 131 -23.27 4.51 6.49
N GLY A 132 -22.91 3.87 5.38
CA GLY A 132 -21.57 3.90 4.82
C GLY A 132 -20.62 2.89 5.48
N GLU A 133 -19.88 2.16 4.65
CA GLU A 133 -18.80 1.30 5.10
C GLU A 133 -17.61 2.12 5.61
N PHE A 134 -16.80 1.53 6.49
CA PHE A 134 -15.54 2.15 6.87
C PHE A 134 -14.60 2.25 5.67
N LYS A 135 -14.03 3.43 5.46
CA LYS A 135 -13.17 3.74 4.31
C LYS A 135 -11.97 2.81 4.21
N ALA A 136 -11.33 2.50 5.33
CA ALA A 136 -10.19 1.60 5.38
C ALA A 136 -10.57 0.19 4.88
N THR A 137 -11.71 -0.35 5.35
CA THR A 137 -12.20 -1.67 4.95
C THR A 137 -12.64 -1.69 3.49
N ALA A 138 -13.47 -0.74 3.06
CA ALA A 138 -13.95 -0.64 1.68
C ALA A 138 -12.79 -0.48 0.67
N ALA A 139 -11.74 0.25 1.05
CA ALA A 139 -10.56 0.42 0.20
C ALA A 139 -9.84 -0.92 -0.01
N VAL A 140 -9.65 -1.72 1.04
CA VAL A 140 -9.02 -3.05 0.94
C VAL A 140 -9.80 -3.97 0.01
N GLU A 141 -11.12 -4.03 0.16
CA GLU A 141 -11.98 -4.85 -0.69
C GLU A 141 -11.88 -4.44 -2.16
N SER A 142 -11.86 -3.12 -2.41
CA SER A 142 -11.70 -2.56 -3.74
C SER A 142 -10.34 -2.90 -4.35
N LEU A 143 -9.24 -2.74 -3.60
CA LEU A 143 -7.90 -3.08 -4.07
C LEU A 143 -7.78 -4.58 -4.41
N LYS A 144 -8.31 -5.47 -3.55
CA LYS A 144 -8.32 -6.92 -3.80
C LYS A 144 -9.19 -7.32 -5.00
N ARG A 145 -10.27 -6.57 -5.25
CA ARG A 145 -11.11 -6.74 -6.45
C ARG A 145 -10.39 -6.29 -7.72
N ILE A 146 -9.57 -5.25 -7.66
CA ILE A 146 -8.77 -4.74 -8.79
C ILE A 146 -7.64 -5.71 -9.13
N PHE A 147 -6.87 -6.14 -8.13
CA PHE A 147 -5.72 -7.03 -8.35
C PHE A 147 -5.59 -8.05 -7.21
N PRO A 148 -5.88 -9.35 -7.47
CA PRO A 148 -5.95 -10.35 -6.42
C PRO A 148 -4.65 -10.61 -5.64
N ALA A 149 -3.49 -10.28 -6.22
CA ALA A 149 -2.19 -10.46 -5.56
C ALA A 149 -1.75 -9.24 -4.73
N VAL A 150 -2.62 -8.25 -4.53
CA VAL A 150 -2.35 -7.19 -3.54
C VAL A 150 -2.55 -7.72 -2.12
N GLU A 151 -1.55 -7.52 -1.28
CA GLU A 151 -1.58 -7.76 0.16
C GLU A 151 -2.03 -6.46 0.85
N ALA A 152 -3.34 -6.20 0.80
CA ALA A 152 -3.92 -5.00 1.39
C ALA A 152 -4.53 -5.24 2.79
N GLU A 153 -4.23 -4.35 3.73
CA GLU A 153 -4.78 -4.29 5.08
C GLU A 153 -5.43 -2.92 5.35
N GLY A 154 -6.49 -2.91 6.15
CA GLY A 154 -7.29 -1.71 6.45
C GLY A 154 -7.51 -1.61 7.95
N ILE A 155 -7.12 -0.47 8.52
CA ILE A 155 -7.18 -0.20 9.95
C ILE A 155 -8.10 0.99 10.19
N VAL A 156 -9.20 0.71 10.90
CA VAL A 156 -10.13 1.75 11.36
C VAL A 156 -9.59 2.31 12.67
N MET A 157 -8.97 3.49 12.60
CA MET A 157 -8.32 4.14 13.74
C MET A 157 -8.24 5.65 13.47
N ALA A 158 -8.46 6.45 14.52
CA ALA A 158 -8.25 7.88 14.46
C ALA A 158 -6.75 8.21 14.65
N ILE A 159 -6.29 9.27 14.01
CA ILE A 159 -4.94 9.80 14.28
C ILE A 159 -5.11 10.95 15.29
N PRO A 160 -4.53 10.85 16.51
CA PRO A 160 -4.63 11.91 17.51
C PRO A 160 -4.11 13.24 16.99
N MET A 161 -4.95 14.28 17.11
CA MET A 161 -4.65 15.62 16.62
C MET A 161 -4.24 16.54 17.78
N PRO A 162 -3.08 17.21 17.73
CA PRO A 162 -2.73 18.21 18.72
C PRO A 162 -3.75 19.35 18.75
N GLY A 163 -3.88 19.99 19.92
CA GLY A 163 -4.81 21.11 20.13
C GLY A 163 -6.27 20.72 20.39
N HIS A 164 -6.62 19.44 20.28
CA HIS A 164 -7.95 18.95 20.59
C HIS A 164 -7.99 18.38 22.03
N PRO A 165 -8.95 18.79 22.88
CA PRO A 165 -9.05 18.28 24.24
C PRO A 165 -9.40 16.80 24.24
N VAL A 166 -8.74 16.04 25.10
CA VAL A 166 -9.02 14.61 25.34
C VAL A 166 -9.65 14.47 26.72
N ASN A 167 -10.83 13.86 26.78
CA ASN A 167 -11.52 13.62 28.04
C ASN A 167 -10.77 12.56 28.87
N SER A 168 -10.87 12.62 30.20
CA SER A 168 -10.16 11.66 31.07
C SER A 168 -10.53 10.19 30.78
N GLN A 169 -11.75 9.92 30.31
CA GLN A 169 -12.20 8.57 29.94
C GLN A 169 -11.59 8.07 28.63
N GLU A 170 -11.12 8.96 27.74
CA GLU A 170 -10.60 8.62 26.42
C GLU A 170 -9.07 8.58 26.40
N GLN A 171 -8.42 9.07 27.46
CA GLN A 171 -6.97 9.20 27.54
C GLN A 171 -6.23 7.88 27.29
N GLU A 172 -6.71 6.77 27.85
CA GLU A 172 -6.08 5.47 27.66
C GLU A 172 -6.19 4.99 26.20
N ASN A 173 -7.38 5.11 25.60
CA ASN A 173 -7.61 4.76 24.20
C ASN A 173 -6.73 5.59 23.24
N VAL A 174 -6.58 6.90 23.51
CA VAL A 174 -5.73 7.78 22.70
C VAL A 174 -4.26 7.38 22.83
N LEU A 175 -3.81 6.94 24.01
CA LEU A 175 -2.46 6.43 24.20
C LEU A 175 -2.24 5.10 23.46
N ASP A 176 -3.25 4.23 23.44
CA ASP A 176 -3.21 3.00 22.65
C ASP A 176 -3.17 3.26 21.14
N ASP A 177 -3.95 4.23 20.65
CA ASP A 177 -3.89 4.66 19.25
C ASP A 177 -2.50 5.25 18.90
N CYS A 178 -1.90 6.02 19.81
CA CYS A 178 -0.52 6.51 19.65
C CYS A 178 0.49 5.36 19.52
N ARG A 179 0.39 4.33 20.38
CA ARG A 179 1.26 3.14 20.35
C ARG A 179 1.06 2.36 19.06
N ARG A 180 -0.20 2.12 18.69
CA ARG A 180 -0.55 1.40 17.47
C ARG A 180 -0.06 2.12 16.22
N LEU A 181 -0.18 3.44 16.16
CA LEU A 181 0.36 4.24 15.06
C LEU A 181 1.88 4.10 14.96
N ARG A 182 2.60 4.12 16.10
CA ARG A 182 4.04 3.90 16.13
C ARG A 182 4.40 2.52 15.57
N ASP A 183 3.75 1.47 16.07
CA ASP A 183 4.02 0.10 15.65
C ASP A 183 3.75 -0.11 14.15
N LEU A 184 2.71 0.55 13.62
CA LEU A 184 2.45 0.57 12.18
C LEU A 184 3.55 1.27 11.40
N ILE A 185 4.00 2.44 11.84
CA ILE A 185 5.10 3.17 11.19
C ILE A 185 6.38 2.31 11.21
N ASP A 186 6.70 1.67 12.33
CA ASP A 186 7.88 0.82 12.47
C ASP A 186 7.82 -0.41 11.56
N ALA A 187 6.64 -1.00 11.36
CA ALA A 187 6.43 -2.18 10.52
C ALA A 187 6.51 -1.92 9.00
N HIS A 188 6.44 -0.66 8.56
CA HIS A 188 6.41 -0.27 7.15
C HIS A 188 7.69 0.47 6.71
N ASP A 189 7.96 0.47 5.41
CA ASP A 189 9.20 1.05 4.84
C ASP A 189 9.00 2.50 4.41
N ALA A 190 7.84 2.79 3.81
CA ALA A 190 7.44 4.12 3.36
C ALA A 190 6.08 4.51 3.92
N VAL A 191 5.96 5.76 4.37
CA VAL A 191 4.73 6.31 4.97
C VAL A 191 4.26 7.53 4.18
N PHE A 192 3.00 7.49 3.77
CA PHE A 192 2.32 8.59 3.09
C PHE A 192 1.35 9.29 4.05
N LEU A 193 1.57 10.58 4.27
CA LEU A 193 0.72 11.47 5.07
C LEU A 193 -0.32 12.13 4.16
N LEU A 194 -1.50 11.51 4.08
CA LEU A 194 -2.59 11.83 3.15
C LEU A 194 -3.88 12.24 3.88
N THR A 195 -3.75 12.63 5.15
CA THR A 195 -4.84 13.14 5.97
C THR A 195 -5.29 14.51 5.48
N ASP A 196 -6.47 14.92 5.90
CA ASP A 196 -7.18 16.10 5.40
C ASP A 196 -6.92 17.38 6.19
N THR A 197 -6.23 17.28 7.33
CA THR A 197 -5.90 18.42 8.16
C THR A 197 -4.40 18.50 8.46
N ARG A 198 -3.94 19.67 8.86
CA ARG A 198 -2.56 19.86 9.28
C ARG A 198 -2.25 19.17 10.60
N GLU A 199 -3.17 19.22 11.56
CA GLU A 199 -2.95 18.72 12.92
C GLU A 199 -2.75 17.20 12.88
N SER A 200 -3.57 16.49 12.10
CA SER A 200 -3.46 15.03 11.92
C SER A 200 -2.14 14.57 11.30
N ARG A 201 -1.37 15.46 10.65
CA ARG A 201 -0.03 15.12 10.12
C ARG A 201 1.09 15.23 11.14
N TRP A 202 0.87 15.93 12.26
CA TRP A 202 1.93 16.26 13.21
C TRP A 202 2.52 15.02 13.89
N LEU A 203 1.68 14.22 14.55
CA LEU A 203 2.14 13.03 15.27
C LEU A 203 2.80 12.01 14.32
N PRO A 204 2.21 11.65 13.17
CA PRO A 204 2.89 10.80 12.19
C PRO A 204 4.23 11.35 11.72
N THR A 205 4.34 12.66 11.48
CA THR A 205 5.61 13.29 11.05
C THR A 205 6.69 13.11 12.11
N LEU A 206 6.35 13.33 13.38
CA LEU A 206 7.27 13.15 14.51
C LEU A 206 7.73 11.69 14.61
N LEU A 207 6.78 10.74 14.56
CA LEU A 207 7.09 9.31 14.69
C LEU A 207 7.96 8.81 13.53
N CYS A 208 7.64 9.20 12.29
CA CYS A 208 8.45 8.85 11.14
C CYS A 208 9.86 9.45 11.20
N ALA A 209 9.99 10.69 11.68
CA ALA A 209 11.27 11.35 11.85
C ALA A 209 12.15 10.67 12.91
N ASN A 210 11.53 10.11 13.96
CA ASN A 210 12.18 9.32 15.00
C ASN A 210 12.58 7.92 14.52
N ALA A 211 11.71 7.27 13.72
CA ALA A 211 11.94 5.92 13.19
C ALA A 211 12.74 5.91 11.86
N ILE A 212 13.22 7.07 11.39
CA ILE A 212 14.01 7.24 10.16
C ILE A 212 13.30 6.61 8.94
N LYS A 213 12.00 6.86 8.80
CA LYS A 213 11.18 6.31 7.71
C LYS A 213 11.11 7.23 6.50
N ILE A 214 11.13 6.65 5.29
CA ILE A 214 10.85 7.39 4.05
C ILE A 214 9.42 7.93 4.16
N THR A 215 9.29 9.25 4.26
CA THR A 215 8.00 9.89 4.55
C THR A 215 7.65 10.91 3.49
N MET A 216 6.43 10.78 2.98
CA MET A 216 5.89 11.59 1.91
C MET A 216 4.65 12.31 2.41
N THR A 217 4.58 13.62 2.22
CA THR A 217 3.34 14.37 2.45
C THR A 217 2.77 14.84 1.13
N ALA A 218 1.47 14.61 0.96
CA ALA A 218 0.68 15.29 -0.04
C ALA A 218 -0.43 16.10 0.64
N ALA A 219 -0.57 17.35 0.22
CA ALA A 219 -1.56 18.29 0.72
C ALA A 219 -2.23 19.00 -0.44
N LEU A 220 -3.51 19.35 -0.26
CA LEU A 220 -4.32 19.99 -1.29
C LEU A 220 -4.88 21.31 -0.75
N GLY A 221 -4.79 22.34 -1.58
CA GLY A 221 -5.60 23.55 -1.48
C GLY A 221 -6.65 23.56 -2.58
N PHE A 222 -7.43 24.65 -2.66
CA PHE A 222 -8.47 24.76 -3.68
C PHE A 222 -7.91 24.70 -5.12
N GLU A 223 -6.83 25.45 -5.40
CA GLU A 223 -6.17 25.53 -6.73
C GLU A 223 -4.71 25.09 -6.74
N SER A 224 -4.18 24.66 -5.60
CA SER A 224 -2.77 24.30 -5.43
C SER A 224 -2.62 22.97 -4.70
N PHE A 225 -1.42 22.40 -4.76
CA PHE A 225 -1.07 21.22 -3.99
C PHE A 225 0.39 21.31 -3.55
N LEU A 226 0.74 20.54 -2.51
CA LEU A 226 2.11 20.32 -2.07
C LEU A 226 2.38 18.81 -2.11
N VAL A 227 3.53 18.44 -2.66
CA VAL A 227 4.11 17.11 -2.51
C VAL A 227 5.54 17.30 -2.02
N MET A 228 5.89 16.66 -0.91
CA MET A 228 7.25 16.71 -0.39
C MET A 228 7.65 15.41 0.26
N ARG A 229 8.95 15.09 0.18
CA ARG A 229 9.58 14.10 1.05
C ARG A 229 10.13 14.80 2.28
N HIS A 230 10.12 14.10 3.41
CA HIS A 230 10.73 14.58 4.64
C HIS A 230 12.21 14.21 4.66
N GLY A 231 13.01 14.92 5.44
CA GLY A 231 14.45 14.69 5.50
C GLY A 231 14.92 13.45 6.25
N ALA A 232 14.01 12.62 6.74
CA ALA A 232 14.35 11.28 7.21
C ALA A 232 14.26 10.27 6.05
N GLY A 233 15.41 9.74 5.60
CA GLY A 233 15.54 8.57 4.71
C GLY A 233 16.07 8.85 3.28
N PRO A 234 16.71 7.88 2.59
CA PRO A 234 17.13 6.52 2.98
C PRO A 234 18.65 6.45 3.27
N PHE A 235 19.11 5.41 3.98
CA PHE A 235 20.51 5.11 4.37
C PHE A 235 21.07 5.76 5.64
N SER A 236 20.74 5.15 6.78
CA SER A 236 21.75 4.86 7.80
C SER A 236 21.41 3.55 8.50
N SER A 237 21.70 2.42 7.85
CA SER A 237 22.05 1.22 8.59
C SER A 237 23.54 1.33 8.92
N ALA A 238 23.87 2.10 9.96
CA ALA A 238 25.10 1.86 10.69
C ALA A 238 24.90 0.60 11.52
N CYS A 239 24.90 -0.56 10.86
CA CYS A 239 25.28 -1.79 11.50
C CYS A 239 26.81 -1.76 11.65
N ASP A 240 27.28 -1.02 12.65
CA ASP A 240 28.52 -1.37 13.32
C ASP A 240 28.27 -1.32 14.83
N SER A 241 28.25 -2.52 15.38
CA SER A 241 28.17 -2.77 16.81
C SER A 241 29.44 -2.25 17.45
N SER A 242 29.40 -1.06 18.03
CA SER A 242 30.29 -0.72 19.15
C SER A 242 29.54 0.18 20.12
N ALA A 243 29.17 -0.44 21.23
CA ALA A 243 28.63 0.25 22.38
C ALA A 243 29.73 1.14 22.95
N GLU A 244 29.56 2.46 22.84
CA GLU A 244 30.17 3.38 23.78
C GLU A 244 29.12 4.38 24.28
N THR A 245 28.82 4.22 25.57
CA THR A 245 28.10 5.15 26.44
C THR A 245 28.62 6.57 26.27
N ALA A 246 27.79 7.46 25.71
CA ALA A 246 27.99 8.89 25.78
C ALA A 246 26.89 9.54 26.61
N SER A 247 27.32 10.10 27.73
CA SER A 247 26.60 10.90 28.69
C SER A 247 25.75 12.01 28.07
N SER A 248 24.58 12.20 28.66
CA SER A 248 23.66 13.31 28.44
C SER A 248 24.32 14.68 28.58
N SER A 249 24.44 15.40 27.47
CA SER A 249 24.49 16.86 27.44
C SER A 249 23.61 17.36 26.29
N SER A 250 22.56 18.10 26.66
CA SER A 250 21.69 18.85 25.75
C SER A 250 22.47 19.89 24.95
N ALA A 251 22.09 20.05 23.68
CA ALA A 251 22.57 21.03 22.68
C ALA A 251 23.70 20.55 21.74
N ASP A 252 23.36 19.62 20.87
CA ASP A 252 23.55 19.80 19.42
C ASP A 252 22.74 18.72 18.69
N LEU A 253 21.53 19.07 18.24
CA LEU A 253 20.77 18.23 17.32
C LEU A 253 21.57 18.21 16.02
N SER A 254 22.31 17.13 15.78
CA SER A 254 23.15 17.01 14.58
C SER A 254 22.29 17.21 13.33
N VAL A 255 22.44 18.36 12.68
CA VAL A 255 21.79 18.72 11.40
C VAL A 255 22.28 17.81 10.26
N ASN A 256 23.32 17.03 10.54
CA ASN A 256 23.94 16.10 9.64
C ASN A 256 23.37 14.70 9.88
N ASP A 257 22.97 14.04 8.81
CA ASP A 257 22.73 12.60 8.77
C ASP A 257 24.03 11.83 9.07
N ALA A 258 23.94 10.53 9.34
CA ALA A 258 25.08 9.68 9.70
C ALA A 258 26.26 9.73 8.70
N ASN A 259 26.00 10.19 7.46
CA ASN A 259 26.98 10.40 6.40
C ASN A 259 27.49 11.85 6.27
N GLY A 260 27.23 12.73 7.24
CA GLY A 260 27.66 14.14 7.19
C GLY A 260 26.87 15.04 6.24
N LYS A 261 25.76 14.55 5.65
CA LYS A 261 24.89 15.32 4.73
C LYS A 261 23.79 16.05 5.51
N HIS A 262 23.44 17.27 5.10
CA HIS A 262 22.36 18.03 5.72
C HIS A 262 21.00 17.31 5.62
N ARG A 263 20.36 17.11 6.77
CA ARG A 263 18.99 16.59 6.87
C ARG A 263 18.02 17.62 6.31
N LEU A 264 17.13 17.22 5.39
CA LEU A 264 16.09 18.13 4.91
C LEU A 264 15.04 18.42 5.99
N GLY A 265 14.34 19.55 5.84
CA GLY A 265 13.19 19.87 6.67
C GLY A 265 12.02 18.90 6.49
N CYS A 266 11.15 18.84 7.50
CA CYS A 266 9.84 18.20 7.41
C CYS A 266 8.77 19.23 7.02
N TYR A 267 7.52 18.76 6.87
CA TYR A 267 6.36 19.60 6.56
C TYR A 267 6.20 20.80 7.53
N PHE A 268 6.62 20.66 8.78
CA PHE A 268 6.52 21.69 9.81
C PHE A 268 7.76 22.59 9.95
N CYS A 269 8.87 22.33 9.23
CA CYS A 269 10.11 23.11 9.39
C CYS A 269 10.05 24.51 8.77
N ASN A 270 9.18 24.72 7.78
CA ASN A 270 9.05 26.00 7.10
C ASN A 270 7.97 26.91 7.70
N ASP A 271 7.37 26.51 8.82
CA ASP A 271 6.34 27.30 9.48
C ASP A 271 6.80 27.78 10.86
N VAL A 272 6.43 29.02 11.18
CA VAL A 272 6.68 29.69 12.46
C VAL A 272 5.55 29.46 13.47
N VAL A 273 4.46 28.79 13.08
CA VAL A 273 3.31 28.50 13.97
C VAL A 273 3.20 27.00 14.26
N ALA A 274 3.12 26.67 15.55
CA ALA A 274 2.83 25.31 16.01
C ALA A 274 1.47 24.83 15.46
N PRO A 275 1.30 23.54 15.14
CA PRO A 275 0.00 23.02 14.71
C PRO A 275 -1.00 23.10 15.88
N THR A 276 -1.82 24.14 15.85
CA THR A 276 -3.02 24.33 16.67
C THR A 276 -4.27 24.08 15.82
N ASP A 277 -5.46 24.01 16.42
CA ASP A 277 -6.72 23.82 15.71
C ASP A 277 -6.92 24.85 14.57
N SER A 278 -6.69 24.41 13.32
CA SER A 278 -6.83 25.23 12.12
C SER A 278 -8.16 25.03 11.39
N THR A 279 -9.07 24.20 11.94
CA THR A 279 -10.42 24.00 11.37
C THR A 279 -11.23 25.30 11.34
N SER A 280 -10.78 26.34 12.04
CA SER A 280 -11.43 27.64 12.13
C SER A 280 -11.01 28.70 11.09
N ASN A 281 -9.80 28.67 10.47
CA ASN A 281 -9.28 29.93 9.84
C ASN A 281 -8.25 29.88 8.66
N ARG A 282 -8.12 28.83 7.81
CA ARG A 282 -7.15 28.86 6.65
C ARG A 282 -7.62 28.13 5.39
N THR A 283 -6.99 28.38 4.23
CA THR A 283 -7.41 27.87 2.91
C THR A 283 -6.63 26.64 2.38
N LEU A 284 -5.41 26.40 2.86
CA LEU A 284 -4.60 25.22 2.52
C LEU A 284 -4.76 24.19 3.64
N ASP A 285 -5.05 22.93 3.30
CA ASP A 285 -5.39 21.86 4.26
C ASP A 285 -6.68 22.08 5.08
N GLN A 286 -7.63 22.87 4.57
CA GLN A 286 -9.02 22.75 5.01
C GLN A 286 -9.75 21.73 4.15
N GLN A 287 -10.32 20.72 4.81
CA GLN A 287 -11.24 19.69 4.30
C GLN A 287 -11.10 19.42 2.78
N CYS A 288 -10.45 18.32 2.40
CA CYS A 288 -10.19 17.93 1.01
C CYS A 288 -11.44 17.77 0.09
N THR A 289 -12.63 18.10 0.58
CA THR A 289 -13.89 18.16 -0.17
C THR A 289 -13.99 19.37 -1.10
N VAL A 290 -13.31 20.49 -0.81
CA VAL A 290 -13.38 21.73 -1.61
C VAL A 290 -12.06 21.94 -2.37
N THR A 291 -11.76 21.03 -3.30
CA THR A 291 -10.56 21.10 -4.16
C THR A 291 -10.94 20.86 -5.62
N ARG A 292 -10.22 21.48 -6.56
CA ARG A 292 -10.45 21.20 -7.98
C ARG A 292 -10.13 19.71 -8.26
N PRO A 293 -11.04 18.91 -8.84
CA PRO A 293 -10.90 17.45 -8.90
C PRO A 293 -9.61 16.93 -9.57
N GLY A 294 -9.03 17.71 -10.50
CA GLY A 294 -7.79 17.34 -11.19
C GLY A 294 -6.53 17.40 -10.31
N LEU A 295 -6.55 18.08 -9.17
CA LEU A 295 -5.34 18.27 -8.35
C LEU A 295 -4.93 17.01 -7.59
N ALA A 296 -5.90 16.26 -7.06
CA ALA A 296 -5.59 15.07 -6.27
C ALA A 296 -4.88 13.97 -7.09
N PRO A 297 -5.30 13.64 -8.34
CA PRO A 297 -4.54 12.74 -9.19
C PRO A 297 -3.11 13.24 -9.48
N ILE A 298 -2.92 14.53 -9.75
CA ILE A 298 -1.59 15.12 -10.01
C ILE A 298 -0.69 14.98 -8.79
N ALA A 299 -1.16 15.43 -7.62
CA ALA A 299 -0.41 15.34 -6.38
C ALA A 299 -0.07 13.89 -6.00
N SER A 300 -1.03 12.97 -6.19
CA SER A 300 -0.82 11.54 -5.90
C SER A 300 0.20 10.91 -6.83
N ALA A 301 0.16 11.24 -8.13
CA ALA A 301 1.13 10.76 -9.10
C ALA A 301 2.53 11.24 -8.73
N LEU A 302 2.70 12.54 -8.47
CA LEU A 302 3.99 13.11 -8.06
C LEU A 302 4.51 12.50 -6.77
N ALA A 303 3.64 12.19 -5.79
CA ALA A 303 4.05 11.57 -4.54
C ALA A 303 4.59 10.14 -4.76
N VAL A 304 3.93 9.35 -5.62
CA VAL A 304 4.36 7.98 -5.94
C VAL A 304 5.63 8.00 -6.81
N GLU A 305 5.69 8.84 -7.84
CA GLU A 305 6.88 8.98 -8.69
C GLU A 305 8.09 9.46 -7.88
N LEU A 306 7.89 10.37 -6.91
CA LEU A 306 8.97 10.81 -6.04
C LEU A 306 9.48 9.66 -5.15
N LEU A 307 8.61 8.79 -4.63
CA LEU A 307 9.03 7.59 -3.91
C LEU A 307 9.84 6.64 -4.82
N VAL A 308 9.34 6.34 -6.02
CA VAL A 308 10.05 5.49 -6.98
C VAL A 308 11.41 6.08 -7.33
N GLY A 309 11.46 7.41 -7.53
CA GLY A 309 12.70 8.16 -7.77
C GLY A 309 13.69 8.05 -6.62
N ILE A 310 13.24 8.14 -5.36
CA ILE A 310 14.11 7.97 -4.18
C ILE A 310 14.69 6.56 -4.13
N LEU A 311 13.89 5.53 -4.40
CA LEU A 311 14.34 4.13 -4.35
C LEU A 311 15.37 3.77 -5.42
N HIS A 312 15.40 4.53 -6.51
CA HIS A 312 16.27 4.27 -7.67
C HIS A 312 17.26 5.41 -7.93
N HIS A 313 17.38 6.35 -6.99
CA HIS A 313 18.42 7.38 -7.05
C HIS A 313 19.77 6.74 -6.70
N PRO A 314 20.84 7.03 -7.46
CA PRO A 314 22.19 6.55 -7.18
C PRO A 314 22.76 7.09 -5.86
#